data_AF-T0ZIL7-F1
#
_entry.id   AF-T0ZIL7-F1
#
_cell.length_a   1.000
_cell.length_b   1.000
_cell.length_c   1.000
_cell.angle_alpha   90.00
_cell.angle_beta   90.00
_cell.angle_gamma   90.00
#
_symmetry.space_group_name_H-M   'P 1'
#
loop_
_entity.id
_entity.type
_entity.pdbx_description
1 polymer ?
#
loop_
_entity_poly.entity_id
_entity_poly.type
_entity_poly.pdbx_seq_one_letter_code
_entity_poly.pdbx_strand_id
1 'polypeptide(L)'
;MIDDALPDDWGRRLLAKALTMEGRSMSPPDMLLALRGEGTGALLFTGTPQVPVLSSTLHTRSLTTLLTAAAQFETGVLPADSMFRELLEGSSRAGGARPKALVHNAHGEWIAKFPSRTRDDHHDVVGLEATCLRLARLAGL
;
A
#
# COMPACT_ATOMS: atom_id res chain seq x y z
N MET A 1 -19.48 -5.88 -11.31
CA MET A 1 -18.48 -6.25 -10.29
C MET A 1 -17.38 -5.20 -10.39
N ILE A 2 -17.08 -4.50 -9.30
CA ILE A 2 -16.05 -3.42 -9.25
C ILE A 2 -14.86 -3.83 -8.36
N ASP A 3 -14.87 -5.09 -7.88
CA ASP A 3 -13.88 -5.60 -6.94
C ASP A 3 -12.45 -5.60 -7.51
N ASP A 4 -12.29 -5.81 -8.82
CA ASP A 4 -10.98 -5.73 -9.49
C ASP A 4 -10.36 -4.33 -9.44
N ALA A 5 -11.17 -3.30 -9.20
CA ALA A 5 -10.70 -1.92 -9.06
C ALA A 5 -10.43 -1.53 -7.60
N LEU A 6 -10.87 -2.33 -6.63
CA LEU A 6 -10.53 -2.13 -5.23
C LEU A 6 -9.07 -2.56 -4.98
N PRO A 7 -8.41 -1.99 -3.95
CA PRO A 7 -7.13 -2.52 -3.53
C PRO A 7 -7.26 -3.97 -3.08
N ASP A 8 -6.16 -4.70 -3.25
CA ASP A 8 -5.99 -6.04 -2.70
C ASP A 8 -6.01 -6.02 -1.15
N ASP A 9 -5.99 -7.20 -0.54
CA ASP A 9 -6.17 -7.41 0.90
C ASP A 9 -5.40 -6.42 1.80
N TRP A 10 -4.14 -6.12 1.46
CA TRP A 10 -3.30 -5.21 2.25
C TRP A 10 -3.87 -3.78 2.26
N GLY A 11 -4.06 -3.20 1.07
CA GLY A 11 -4.64 -1.86 0.93
C GLY A 11 -6.07 -1.79 1.45
N ARG A 12 -6.86 -2.85 1.21
CA ARG A 12 -8.25 -2.96 1.68
C ARG A 12 -8.33 -2.93 3.21
N ARG A 13 -7.44 -3.63 3.91
CA ARG A 13 -7.36 -3.61 5.39
C ARG A 13 -7.00 -2.22 5.95
N LEU A 14 -6.03 -1.55 5.34
CA LEU A 14 -5.62 -0.20 5.75
C LEU A 14 -6.77 0.81 5.54
N LEU A 15 -7.41 0.78 4.37
CA LEU A 15 -8.58 1.63 4.08
C LEU A 15 -9.76 1.34 5.02
N ALA A 16 -10.07 0.06 5.24
CA ALA A 16 -11.14 -0.33 6.16
C ALA A 16 -10.88 0.23 7.57
N LYS A 17 -9.62 0.17 8.04
CA LYS A 17 -9.24 0.75 9.34
C LYS A 17 -9.42 2.27 9.35
N ALA A 18 -8.96 2.97 8.32
CA ALA A 18 -9.11 4.42 8.20
C ALA A 18 -10.58 4.86 8.19
N LEU A 19 -11.41 4.22 7.36
CA LEU A 19 -12.85 4.47 7.28
C LEU A 19 -13.56 4.19 8.61
N THR A 20 -13.18 3.11 9.30
CA THR A 20 -13.72 2.80 10.64
C THR A 20 -13.39 3.89 11.65
N MET A 21 -12.16 4.44 11.62
CA MET A 21 -11.76 5.56 12.50
C MET A 21 -12.52 6.86 12.17
N GLU A 22 -12.88 7.06 10.90
CA GLU A 22 -13.72 8.18 10.44
C GLU A 22 -15.22 7.98 10.70
N GLY A 23 -15.65 6.81 11.21
CA GLY A 23 -17.07 6.49 11.39
C GLY A 23 -17.85 6.33 10.07
N ARG A 24 -17.15 5.97 8.98
CA ARG A 24 -17.72 5.86 7.63
C ARG A 24 -18.01 4.41 7.25
N SER A 25 -18.91 4.24 6.28
CA SER A 25 -19.23 2.93 5.70
C SER A 25 -18.02 2.35 4.94
N MET A 26 -17.91 1.02 4.97
CA MET A 26 -16.89 0.23 4.29
C MET A 26 -17.42 -0.41 3.00
N SER A 27 -18.45 0.20 2.39
CA SER A 27 -18.99 -0.29 1.12
C SER A 27 -17.94 -0.15 -0.01
N PRO A 28 -18.00 -0.98 -1.07
CA PRO A 28 -17.08 -0.85 -2.21
C PRO A 28 -17.02 0.58 -2.79
N PRO A 29 -18.14 1.30 -3.02
CA PRO A 29 -18.09 2.70 -3.44
C PRO A 29 -17.36 3.62 -2.45
N ASP A 30 -17.60 3.46 -1.14
CA ASP A 30 -16.94 4.28 -0.11
C ASP A 30 -15.43 4.05 -0.08
N MET A 31 -15.01 2.79 -0.24
CA MET A 31 -13.59 2.43 -0.35
C MET A 31 -12.93 3.06 -1.58
N LEU A 32 -13.59 3.01 -2.74
CA LEU A 32 -13.06 3.64 -3.96
C LEU A 32 -12.92 5.15 -3.81
N LEU A 33 -13.91 5.81 -3.21
CA LEU A 33 -13.85 7.24 -2.93
C LEU A 33 -12.77 7.59 -1.88
N ALA A 34 -12.49 6.68 -0.95
CA ALA A 34 -11.45 6.84 0.06
C ALA A 34 -10.03 6.75 -0.52
N LEU A 35 -9.86 6.23 -1.74
CA LEU A 35 -8.59 6.28 -2.46
C LEU A 35 -8.24 7.70 -2.94
N ARG A 36 -9.18 8.66 -2.91
CA ARG A 36 -8.93 10.09 -3.22
C ARG A 36 -8.29 10.32 -4.59
N GLY A 37 -8.74 9.61 -5.62
CA GLY A 37 -8.20 9.71 -6.98
C GLY A 37 -7.03 8.79 -7.26
N GLU A 38 -6.59 8.03 -6.27
CA GLU A 38 -5.63 6.96 -6.44
C GLU A 38 -6.36 5.68 -6.85
N GLY A 39 -5.77 4.85 -7.71
CA GLY A 39 -6.42 3.62 -8.16
C GLY A 39 -5.46 2.68 -8.87
N THR A 40 -5.87 1.43 -9.02
CA THR A 40 -5.08 0.42 -9.73
C THR A 40 -4.98 0.79 -11.21
N GLY A 41 -3.76 0.82 -11.75
CA GLY A 41 -3.50 1.20 -13.13
C GLY A 41 -3.78 2.68 -13.39
N ALA A 42 -4.58 2.99 -14.41
CA ALA A 42 -4.91 4.35 -14.85
C ALA A 42 -6.32 4.80 -14.42
N LEU A 43 -6.93 4.13 -13.43
CA LEU A 43 -8.27 4.44 -12.95
C LEU A 43 -8.23 5.44 -11.80
N LEU A 44 -9.07 6.47 -11.87
CA LEU A 44 -9.28 7.43 -10.80
C LEU A 44 -10.76 7.46 -10.43
N PHE A 45 -11.05 7.47 -9.13
CA PHE A 45 -12.41 7.51 -8.60
C PHE A 45 -12.67 8.84 -7.89
N THR A 46 -13.80 9.46 -8.21
CA THR A 46 -14.22 10.73 -7.62
C THR A 46 -15.72 10.74 -7.37
N GLY A 47 -16.14 11.41 -6.30
CA GLY A 47 -17.54 11.67 -5.98
C GLY A 47 -18.03 12.99 -6.57
N THR A 48 -17.16 13.71 -7.28
CA THR A 48 -17.45 15.03 -7.85
C THR A 48 -17.12 15.04 -9.35
N PRO A 49 -17.65 15.99 -10.13
CA PRO A 49 -17.33 16.11 -11.56
C PRO A 49 -15.87 16.50 -11.86
N GLN A 50 -15.09 16.88 -10.84
CA GLN A 50 -13.71 17.31 -11.00
C GLN A 50 -12.77 16.11 -11.10
N VAL A 51 -11.85 16.17 -12.07
CA VAL A 51 -10.76 15.20 -12.20
C VAL A 51 -9.86 15.30 -10.98
N PRO A 52 -9.59 14.19 -10.25
CA PRO A 52 -8.69 14.22 -9.10
C PRO A 52 -7.28 14.62 -9.50
N VAL A 53 -6.63 15.39 -8.62
CA VAL A 53 -5.20 15.64 -8.71
C VAL A 53 -4.50 14.50 -7.99
N LEU A 54 -3.64 13.77 -8.70
CA LEU A 54 -2.83 12.70 -8.10
C LEU A 54 -1.92 13.30 -7.03
N SER A 55 -1.91 12.70 -5.83
CA SER A 55 -0.94 13.11 -4.80
C SER A 55 0.45 12.75 -5.28
N SER A 56 1.43 13.64 -5.07
CA SER A 56 2.82 13.28 -5.27
C SER A 56 3.15 12.16 -4.29
N THR A 57 3.51 10.97 -4.80
CA THR A 57 3.89 9.84 -3.96
C THR A 57 4.93 10.26 -2.93
N LEU A 58 4.81 9.71 -1.72
CA LEU A 58 5.65 10.06 -0.58
C LEU A 58 7.12 10.11 -1.01
N HIS A 59 7.70 11.31 -0.96
CA HIS A 59 9.15 11.45 -1.04
C HIS A 59 9.75 10.55 0.04
N THR A 60 10.72 9.71 -0.34
CA THR A 60 11.46 8.79 0.52
C THR A 60 11.91 9.52 1.79
N ARG A 61 11.09 9.51 2.85
CA ARG A 61 11.42 10.20 4.10
C ARG A 61 11.65 9.25 5.25
N SER A 62 11.13 8.01 5.24
CA SER A 62 11.61 6.97 6.15
C SER A 62 11.06 5.58 5.80
N LEU A 63 11.80 4.79 5.02
CA LEU A 63 11.52 3.36 4.84
C LEU A 63 11.43 2.64 6.20
N THR A 64 12.22 3.09 7.18
CA THR A 64 12.19 2.59 8.56
C THR A 64 10.82 2.83 9.20
N THR A 65 10.24 4.02 9.04
CA THR A 65 8.91 4.34 9.56
C THR A 65 7.85 3.46 8.93
N LEU A 66 7.87 3.30 7.60
CA LEU A 66 6.94 2.43 6.89
C LEU A 66 7.08 0.96 7.30
N LEU A 67 8.32 0.47 7.47
CA LEU A 67 8.60 -0.87 7.96
C LEU A 67 8.04 -1.09 9.37
N THR A 68 8.26 -0.15 10.29
CA THR A 68 7.71 -0.23 11.65
C THR A 68 6.19 -0.16 11.65
N ALA A 69 5.60 0.76 10.88
CA ALA A 69 4.15 0.90 10.76
C ALA A 69 3.50 -0.37 10.19
N ALA A 70 4.09 -0.92 9.13
CA ALA A 70 3.63 -2.16 8.51
C ALA A 70 3.67 -3.31 9.50
N ALA A 71 4.77 -3.49 10.23
CA ALA A 71 4.92 -4.53 11.24
C ALA A 71 3.89 -4.39 12.37
N GLN A 72 3.70 -3.18 12.91
CA GLN A 72 2.69 -2.91 13.94
C GLN A 72 1.30 -3.26 13.44
N PHE A 73 0.89 -2.70 12.30
CA PHE A 73 -0.44 -2.88 11.73
C PHE A 73 -0.73 -4.35 11.41
N GLU A 74 0.25 -5.07 10.87
CA GLU A 74 0.12 -6.48 10.55
C GLU A 74 -0.15 -7.33 11.81
N THR A 75 0.50 -6.99 12.92
CA THR A 75 0.29 -7.64 14.23
C THR A 75 -0.94 -7.14 15.01
N GLY A 76 -1.79 -6.32 14.37
CA GLY A 76 -3.02 -5.82 14.98
C GLY A 76 -2.84 -4.58 15.89
N VAL A 77 -1.63 -4.02 15.93
CA VAL A 77 -1.32 -2.79 16.67
C VAL A 77 -1.49 -1.61 15.73
N LEU A 78 -2.33 -0.64 16.08
CA LEU A 78 -2.46 0.58 15.28
C LEU A 78 -1.18 1.42 15.43
N PRO A 79 -0.48 1.76 14.33
CA PRO A 79 0.66 2.66 14.40
C PRO A 79 0.25 4.06 14.86
N ALA A 80 1.22 4.88 15.29
CA ALA A 80 0.96 6.30 15.54
C ALA A 80 0.36 6.98 14.31
N ASP A 81 -0.54 7.95 14.50
CA ASP A 81 -1.35 8.54 13.43
C ASP A 81 -0.55 9.04 12.22
N SER A 82 0.63 9.62 12.42
CA SER A 82 1.52 10.04 11.33
C SER A 82 2.03 8.84 10.53
N MET A 83 2.51 7.80 11.21
CA MET A 83 3.02 6.58 10.60
C MET A 83 1.92 5.82 9.86
N PHE A 84 0.72 5.76 10.45
CA PHE A 84 -0.43 5.11 9.82
C PHE A 84 -0.87 5.85 8.56
N ARG A 85 -0.92 7.19 8.59
CA ARG A 85 -1.24 8.01 7.40
C ARG A 85 -0.20 7.82 6.29
N GLU A 86 1.08 7.83 6.62
CA GLU A 86 2.15 7.55 5.65
C GLU A 86 2.01 6.14 5.05
N LEU A 87 1.74 5.13 5.89
CA LEU A 87 1.54 3.77 5.41
C LEU A 87 0.31 3.65 4.50
N LEU A 88 -0.80 4.30 4.87
CA LEU A 88 -2.05 4.30 4.11
C LEU A 88 -1.85 4.94 2.72
N GLU A 89 -1.22 6.11 2.68
CA GLU A 89 -0.95 6.84 1.43
C GLU A 89 -0.04 6.05 0.50
N GLY A 90 1.01 5.41 1.04
CA GLY A 90 1.90 4.57 0.23
C GLY A 90 1.28 3.25 -0.22
N SER A 91 0.32 2.68 0.53
CA SER A 91 -0.21 1.34 0.26
C SER A 91 -1.47 1.30 -0.60
N SER A 92 -2.21 2.41 -0.68
CA SER A 92 -3.55 2.47 -1.28
C SER A 92 -3.59 2.09 -2.76
N ARG A 93 -2.48 2.29 -3.49
CA ARG A 93 -2.32 1.98 -4.93
C ARG A 93 -1.63 0.66 -5.22
N ALA A 94 -1.00 0.08 -4.21
CA ALA A 94 -0.08 -1.02 -4.42
C ALA A 94 -0.84 -2.35 -4.37
N GLY A 95 -1.02 -2.99 -5.53
CA GLY A 95 -1.67 -4.31 -5.62
C GLY A 95 -0.88 -5.41 -4.92
N GLY A 96 -1.60 -6.31 -4.24
CA GLY A 96 -1.27 -7.62 -3.68
C GLY A 96 -1.45 -7.70 -2.15
N ALA A 97 -1.56 -8.92 -1.62
CA ALA A 97 -2.00 -9.15 -0.23
C ALA A 97 -0.97 -8.94 0.89
N ARG A 98 0.32 -8.75 0.55
CA ARG A 98 1.43 -8.63 1.51
C ARG A 98 1.78 -7.17 1.82
N PRO A 99 2.36 -6.87 2.99
CA PRO A 99 2.77 -5.52 3.37
C PRO A 99 3.71 -4.86 2.34
N LYS A 100 3.29 -3.72 1.80
CA LYS A 100 4.09 -2.94 0.84
C LYS A 100 3.62 -1.50 0.77
N ALA A 101 4.46 -0.62 0.24
CA ALA A 101 4.12 0.76 -0.05
C ALA A 101 4.86 1.27 -1.30
N LEU A 102 4.22 2.14 -2.07
CA LEU A 102 4.87 2.96 -3.07
C LEU A 102 5.70 4.05 -2.38
N VAL A 103 6.91 4.24 -2.87
CA VAL A 103 7.86 5.26 -2.39
C VAL A 103 8.54 5.93 -3.59
N HIS A 104 8.90 7.19 -3.46
CA HIS A 104 9.55 7.95 -4.55
C HIS A 104 10.93 8.46 -4.15
N ASN A 105 11.94 8.30 -5.00
CA ASN A 105 13.27 8.88 -4.83
C ASN A 105 13.73 9.57 -6.13
N ALA A 106 14.97 10.08 -6.15
CA ALA A 106 15.54 10.78 -7.31
C ALA A 106 15.60 9.92 -8.60
N HIS A 107 15.47 8.60 -8.49
CA HIS A 107 15.48 7.65 -9.61
C HIS A 107 14.07 7.24 -10.07
N GLY A 108 13.02 7.75 -9.42
CA GLY A 108 11.62 7.47 -9.75
C GLY A 108 10.84 6.79 -8.63
N GLU A 109 9.78 6.10 -9.02
CA GLU A 109 8.87 5.40 -8.12
C GLU A 109 9.26 3.94 -7.93
N TRP A 110 9.12 3.45 -6.71
CA TRP A 110 9.51 2.11 -6.27
C TRP A 110 8.42 1.50 -5.41
N ILE A 111 8.34 0.16 -5.42
CA ILE A 111 7.52 -0.59 -4.45
C ILE A 111 8.45 -1.12 -3.36
N ALA A 112 8.32 -0.59 -2.14
CA ALA A 112 8.95 -1.15 -0.96
C ALA A 112 8.11 -2.34 -0.46
N LYS A 113 8.72 -3.53 -0.41
CA LYS A 113 8.10 -4.74 0.14
C LYS A 113 8.63 -5.00 1.55
N PHE A 114 7.72 -5.27 2.48
CA PHE A 114 8.07 -5.53 3.87
C PHE A 114 7.78 -6.99 4.23
N PRO A 115 8.52 -7.58 5.19
CA PRO A 115 8.23 -8.91 5.69
C PRO A 115 6.80 -8.98 6.24
N SER A 116 6.16 -10.12 6.01
CA SER A 116 4.85 -10.45 6.57
C SER A 116 5.05 -11.31 7.82
N ARG A 117 5.02 -10.70 9.01
CA ARG A 117 5.15 -11.40 10.30
C ARG A 117 4.08 -12.47 10.53
N THR A 118 2.95 -12.38 9.82
CA THR A 118 1.85 -13.35 9.92
C THR A 118 1.89 -14.44 8.86
N ARG A 119 2.74 -14.33 7.82
CA ARG A 119 2.75 -15.25 6.67
C ARG A 119 4.13 -15.73 6.23
N ASP A 120 5.21 -15.18 6.77
CA ASP A 120 6.59 -15.51 6.36
C ASP A 120 7.21 -16.67 7.15
N ASP A 121 6.49 -17.20 8.14
CA ASP A 121 6.96 -18.26 9.05
C ASP A 121 8.40 -17.99 9.54
N HIS A 122 9.35 -18.86 9.19
CA HIS A 122 10.78 -18.75 9.50
C HIS A 122 11.65 -18.36 8.29
N HIS A 123 11.03 -17.89 7.21
CA HIS A 123 11.73 -17.60 5.96
C HIS A 123 11.88 -16.09 5.73
N ASP A 124 13.05 -15.67 5.23
CA ASP A 124 13.25 -14.32 4.72
C ASP A 124 12.68 -14.21 3.31
N VAL A 125 11.36 -14.10 3.20
CA VAL A 125 10.66 -14.03 1.92
C VAL A 125 11.08 -12.79 1.10
N VAL A 126 11.38 -11.67 1.77
CA VAL A 126 11.86 -10.46 1.09
C VAL A 126 13.26 -10.69 0.50
N GLY A 127 14.17 -11.31 1.26
CA GLY A 127 15.50 -11.69 0.78
C GLY A 127 15.46 -12.74 -0.34
N LEU A 128 14.56 -13.72 -0.25
CA LEU A 128 14.31 -14.69 -1.32
C LEU A 128 13.81 -13.99 -2.58
N GLU A 129 12.87 -13.05 -2.47
CA GLU A 129 12.38 -12.29 -3.62
C GLU A 129 13.50 -11.46 -4.27
N ALA A 130 14.31 -10.77 -3.47
CA ALA A 130 15.48 -10.02 -3.97
C ALA A 130 16.48 -10.94 -4.70
N THR A 131 16.71 -12.14 -4.16
CA THR A 131 17.57 -13.15 -4.78
C THR A 131 17.02 -13.61 -6.12
N CYS A 132 15.72 -13.92 -6.19
CA CYS A 132 15.05 -14.30 -7.43
C CYS A 132 15.12 -13.19 -8.49
N LEU A 133 14.87 -11.94 -8.12
CA LEU A 133 14.99 -10.79 -9.03
C LEU A 133 16.42 -10.62 -9.53
N ARG A 134 17.41 -10.86 -8.67
CA ARG A 134 18.83 -10.83 -9.08
C ARG A 134 19.16 -11.96 -10.05
N LEU A 135 18.69 -13.18 -9.80
CA LEU A 135 18.88 -14.33 -10.68
C LEU A 135 18.21 -14.12 -12.03
N ALA A 136 16.97 -13.61 -12.04
CA ALA A 136 16.24 -13.27 -13.27
C ALA A 136 17.03 -12.28 -14.14
N ARG A 137 17.55 -11.21 -13.53
CA ARG A 137 18.41 -10.24 -14.22
C ARG A 137 19.68 -10.88 -14.79
N LEU A 138 20.32 -11.80 -14.07
CA LEU A 138 21.50 -12.54 -14.56
C LEU A 138 21.16 -13.47 -15.71
N ALA A 139 19.93 -13.99 -15.76
CA ALA A 139 19.41 -14.81 -16.84
C ALA A 139 18.88 -14.00 -18.05
N GLY A 140 18.87 -12.66 -17.97
CA GLY A 140 18.40 -11.78 -19.04
C GLY A 140 16.88 -11.56 -19.08
N LEU A 141 16.19 -11.77 -17.96
CA LEU A 141 14.78 -11.43 -17.75
C LEU A 141 14.62 -10.01 -17.21
#